data_AF-A0A256ZIQ7-F1
#
_entry.id   AF-A0A256ZIQ7-F1
#
_cell.length_a   1.000
_cell.length_b   1.000
_cell.length_c   1.000
_cell.angle_alpha   90.00
_cell.angle_beta   90.00
_cell.angle_gamma   90.00
#
_symmetry.space_group_name_H-M   'P 1'
#
loop_
_entity.id
_entity.type
_entity.pdbx_description
1 polymer ?
#
loop_
_entity_poly.entity_id
_entity_poly.type
_entity_poly.pdbx_seq_one_letter_code
_entity_poly.pdbx_strand_id
1 'polypeptide(L)'
;MKSPPTTAALRAVAYKRDGRRLVSHGELWRYMSKLKEEDPSIRDLWRTAVSMHVNFYEGWAPEDEVREALDRVRELLAKLKKLMA
;
A
#
# COMPACT_ATOMS: atom_id res chain seq x y z
N MET A 1 1.77 1.99 16.59
CA MET A 1 2.16 1.01 15.56
C MET A 1 2.60 1.75 14.30
N LYS A 2 3.79 1.50 13.75
CA LYS A 2 4.33 2.25 12.60
C LYS A 2 3.71 1.72 11.29
N SER A 3 2.94 2.52 10.57
CA SER A 3 2.32 2.08 9.30
C SER A 3 3.37 1.71 8.23
N PRO A 4 3.07 0.78 7.30
CA PRO A 4 4.00 0.37 6.26
C PRO A 4 4.36 1.55 5.32
N PRO A 5 5.55 1.56 4.67
CA PRO A 5 6.00 2.65 3.80
C PRO A 5 5.02 3.02 2.68
N THR A 6 4.26 2.04 2.19
CA THR A 6 3.19 2.20 1.19
C THR A 6 2.09 3.16 1.64
N THR A 7 1.92 3.35 2.95
CA THR A 7 1.00 4.31 3.55
C THR A 7 1.36 5.75 3.21
N ALA A 8 2.64 6.12 3.26
CA ALA A 8 3.07 7.49 2.95
C ALA A 8 2.87 7.80 1.46
N ALA A 9 3.19 6.84 0.58
CA ALA A 9 2.94 6.96 -0.85
C ALA A 9 1.44 7.14 -1.15
N LEU A 10 0.57 6.34 -0.52
CA LEU A 10 -0.87 6.46 -0.73
C LEU A 10 -1.42 7.82 -0.23
N ARG A 11 -0.92 8.33 0.91
CA ARG A 11 -1.26 9.68 1.39
C ARG A 11 -0.81 10.76 0.42
N ALA A 12 0.37 10.62 -0.20
CA ALA A 12 0.87 11.56 -1.19
C ALA A 12 -0.01 11.57 -2.46
N VAL A 13 -0.43 10.40 -2.96
CA VAL A 13 -1.38 10.30 -4.07
C VAL A 13 -2.70 11.02 -3.73
N ALA A 14 -3.28 10.73 -2.57
CA ALA A 14 -4.54 11.34 -2.14
C ALA A 14 -4.44 12.87 -1.99
N TYR A 15 -3.31 13.36 -1.50
CA TYR A 15 -3.07 14.79 -1.41
C TYR A 15 -2.90 15.43 -2.79
N LYS A 16 -2.12 14.81 -3.67
CA LYS A 16 -1.83 15.36 -5.01
C LYS A 16 -3.05 15.33 -5.93
N ARG A 17 -3.80 14.22 -5.98
CA ARG A 17 -4.95 14.07 -6.88
C ARG A 17 -6.20 14.79 -6.37
N ASP A 18 -6.45 14.72 -5.06
CA ASP A 18 -7.76 15.08 -4.50
C ASP A 18 -7.70 16.17 -3.42
N GLY A 19 -6.50 16.67 -3.07
CA GLY A 19 -6.32 17.61 -1.96
C GLY A 19 -6.64 17.01 -0.58
N ARG A 20 -6.74 15.68 -0.47
CA ARG A 20 -7.21 15.00 0.76
C ARG A 20 -6.05 14.56 1.64
N ARG A 21 -6.04 15.07 2.88
CA ARG A 21 -5.15 14.56 3.93
C ARG A 21 -5.79 13.37 4.63
N LEU A 22 -5.47 12.15 4.19
CA LEU A 22 -5.85 10.95 4.94
C LEU A 22 -5.09 10.96 6.28
N VAL A 23 -5.72 10.55 7.38
CA VAL A 23 -5.12 10.51 8.73
C VAL A 23 -5.28 9.16 9.44
N SER A 24 -6.24 8.33 9.04
CA SER A 24 -6.53 7.04 9.70
C SER A 24 -6.35 5.81 8.78
N HIS A 25 -6.24 4.62 9.38
CA HIS A 25 -6.23 3.35 8.63
C HIS A 25 -7.53 3.13 7.84
N GLY A 26 -8.69 3.48 8.41
CA GLY A 26 -9.96 3.37 7.72
C GLY A 26 -10.05 4.26 6.47
N GLU A 27 -9.45 5.45 6.52
CA GLU A 27 -9.36 6.33 5.34
C GLU A 27 -8.42 5.78 4.26
N LEU A 28 -7.28 5.20 4.64
CA LEU A 28 -6.40 4.52 3.69
C LEU A 28 -7.13 3.39 2.97
N TRP A 29 -7.88 2.57 3.72
CA TRP A 29 -8.66 1.47 3.15
C TRP A 29 -9.76 1.93 2.20
N ARG A 30 -10.51 2.99 2.58
CA ARG A 30 -11.51 3.59 1.69
C ARG A 30 -10.87 4.18 0.44
N TYR A 31 -9.72 4.85 0.58
CA TYR A 31 -9.03 5.45 -0.55
C TYR A 31 -8.47 4.40 -1.52
N MET A 32 -7.78 3.37 -1.00
CA MET A 32 -7.33 2.23 -1.79
C MET A 32 -8.51 1.55 -2.49
N SER A 33 -9.66 1.43 -1.82
CA SER A 33 -10.87 0.85 -2.43
C SER A 33 -11.43 1.64 -3.60
N LYS A 34 -11.09 2.93 -3.74
CA LYS A 34 -11.39 3.70 -4.95
C LYS A 34 -10.36 3.44 -6.04
N LEU A 35 -9.07 3.45 -5.69
CA LEU A 35 -8.00 3.19 -6.66
C LEU A 35 -8.09 1.82 -7.33
N LYS A 36 -8.60 0.80 -6.63
CA LYS A 36 -8.80 -0.53 -7.21
C LYS A 36 -9.87 -0.56 -8.32
N GLU A 37 -10.75 0.44 -8.39
CA GLU A 37 -11.74 0.56 -9.47
C GLU A 37 -11.05 0.99 -10.78
N GLU A 38 -9.94 1.73 -10.67
CA GLU A 38 -9.09 2.12 -11.81
C GLU A 38 -8.11 1.00 -12.20
N ASP A 39 -7.50 0.33 -11.20
CA ASP A 39 -6.61 -0.82 -11.41
C ASP A 39 -6.83 -1.88 -10.31
N PRO A 40 -7.54 -2.98 -10.62
CA PRO A 40 -7.84 -4.03 -9.65
C PRO A 40 -6.61 -4.65 -8.98
N SER A 41 -5.45 -4.67 -9.64
CA SER A 41 -4.21 -5.26 -9.10
C SER A 41 -3.69 -4.53 -7.86
N ILE A 42 -4.02 -3.24 -7.70
CA ILE A 42 -3.62 -2.43 -6.52
C ILE A 42 -4.12 -3.07 -5.23
N ARG A 43 -5.28 -3.73 -5.26
CA ARG A 43 -5.89 -4.33 -4.06
C ARG A 43 -5.00 -5.40 -3.45
N ASP A 44 -4.49 -6.31 -4.28
CA ASP A 44 -3.74 -7.47 -3.78
C ASP A 44 -2.31 -7.07 -3.43
N LEU A 45 -1.70 -6.17 -4.20
CA LEU A 45 -0.42 -5.56 -3.84
C LEU A 45 -0.49 -4.81 -2.49
N TRP A 46 -1.57 -4.06 -2.23
CA TRP A 46 -1.79 -3.40 -0.95
C TRP A 46 -1.94 -4.41 0.20
N ARG A 47 -2.68 -5.49 -0.02
CA ARG A 47 -2.85 -6.55 0.99
C ARG A 47 -1.55 -7.25 1.32
N THR A 48 -0.69 -7.50 0.34
CA THR A 48 0.66 -8.02 0.58
C THR A 48 1.47 -7.05 1.45
N ALA A 49 1.40 -5.74 1.19
CA ALA A 49 2.07 -4.76 2.03
C ALA A 49 1.55 -4.76 3.48
N VAL A 50 0.23 -4.95 3.67
CA VAL A 50 -0.40 -5.06 4.99
C VAL A 50 0.00 -6.37 5.68
N SER A 51 0.07 -7.50 4.96
CA SER A 51 0.49 -8.77 5.57
C SER A 51 1.94 -8.71 6.03
N MET A 52 2.84 -8.03 5.30
CA MET A 52 4.22 -7.81 5.77
C MET A 52 4.32 -6.90 6.98
N HIS A 53 3.37 -5.97 7.15
CA HIS A 53 3.29 -5.17 8.37
C HIS A 53 2.93 -6.03 9.60
N VAL A 54 2.01 -6.99 9.45
CA VAL A 54 1.72 -7.99 10.48
C VAL A 54 2.93 -8.90 10.70
N ASN A 55 3.53 -9.39 9.62
CA ASN A 55 4.70 -10.26 9.68
C ASN A 55 5.89 -9.63 10.41
N PHE A 56 6.08 -8.31 10.32
CA PHE A 56 7.13 -7.61 11.06
C PHE A 56 7.03 -7.82 12.58
N TYR A 57 5.81 -7.95 13.12
CA TYR A 57 5.59 -8.18 14.54
C TYR A 57 5.58 -9.66 14.91
N GLU A 58 5.07 -10.50 14.01
CA GLU A 58 4.76 -11.89 14.30
C GLU A 58 5.84 -12.87 13.83
N GLY A 59 6.61 -12.52 12.80
CA GLY A 59 7.70 -13.33 12.26
C GLY A 59 7.25 -14.65 11.62
N TRP A 60 6.02 -14.73 11.11
CA TRP A 60 5.44 -15.97 10.58
C TRP A 60 5.93 -16.36 9.19
N ALA A 61 6.17 -15.38 8.32
CA ALA A 61 6.48 -15.63 6.92
C ALA A 61 7.96 -16.02 6.74
N PRO A 62 8.25 -17.05 5.92
CA PRO A 62 9.60 -17.44 5.58
C PRO A 62 10.30 -16.41 4.67
N GLU A 63 11.62 -16.54 4.52
CA GLU A 63 12.46 -15.57 3.80
C GLU A 63 12.04 -15.38 2.33
N ASP A 64 11.69 -16.44 1.64
CA ASP A 64 11.24 -16.44 0.25
C ASP A 64 9.93 -15.65 0.09
N GLU A 65 8.97 -15.84 0.99
CA GLU A 65 7.73 -15.05 1.03
C GLU A 65 8.00 -13.57 1.29
N VAL A 66 8.97 -13.23 2.15
CA VAL A 66 9.38 -11.84 2.39
C VAL A 66 10.01 -11.22 1.15
N ARG A 67 10.82 -11.98 0.41
CA ARG A 67 11.45 -11.53 -0.85
C ARG A 67 10.41 -11.28 -1.93
N GLU A 68 9.45 -12.19 -2.12
CA GLU A 68 8.37 -12.00 -3.08
C GLU A 68 7.48 -10.80 -2.71
N ALA A 69 7.16 -10.66 -1.42
CA ALA A 69 6.40 -9.51 -0.95
C ALA A 69 7.09 -8.17 -1.20
N LEU A 70 8.43 -8.13 -1.13
CA LEU A 70 9.21 -6.94 -1.45
C LEU A 70 9.02 -6.52 -2.92
N ASP A 71 9.01 -7.48 -3.84
CA ASP A 71 8.79 -7.19 -5.26
C ASP A 71 7.38 -6.66 -5.53
N ARG A 72 6.37 -7.25 -4.88
CA ARG A 72 4.98 -6.75 -4.92
C ARG A 72 4.86 -5.33 -4.33
N VAL A 73 5.59 -5.02 -3.25
CA VAL A 73 5.62 -3.66 -2.68
C VAL A 73 6.26 -2.68 -3.66
N ARG A 74 7.33 -3.06 -4.37
CA ARG A 74 7.96 -2.21 -5.41
C ARG A 74 6.99 -1.94 -6.56
N GLU A 75 6.26 -2.96 -7.01
CA GLU A 75 5.23 -2.81 -8.04
C GLU A 75 4.14 -1.82 -7.61
N LEU A 76 3.66 -1.94 -6.37
CA LEU A 76 2.66 -1.02 -5.82
C LEU A 76 3.17 0.43 -5.85
N LEU A 77 4.39 0.67 -5.39
CA LEU A 77 4.99 2.00 -5.39
C LEU A 77 5.14 2.57 -6.81
N ALA A 78 5.51 1.74 -7.79
CA ALA A 78 5.60 2.16 -9.18
C ALA A 78 4.23 2.57 -9.74
N LYS A 79 3.16 1.80 -9.44
CA LYS A 79 1.78 2.14 -9.82
C LYS A 79 1.33 3.44 -9.15
N LEU A 80 1.50 3.58 -7.84
CA LEU A 80 1.14 4.81 -7.11
C LEU A 80 1.90 6.03 -7.64
N LYS A 81 3.18 5.88 -8.02
CA LYS A 81 3.98 6.95 -8.62
C LYS A 81 3.39 7.43 -9.95
N LYS A 82 2.87 6.53 -10.79
CA LYS A 82 2.22 6.89 -12.06
C LYS A 82 0.95 7.70 -11.84
N LEU A 83 0.22 7.46 -10.74
CA LEU A 83 -0.96 8.25 -10.36
C LEU A 83 -0.61 9.66 -9.87
N MET A 84 0.67 9.92 -9.61
CA MET A 84 1.18 11.24 -9.28
C MET A 84 1.85 11.93 -10.47
N ALA A 85 1.89 11.35 -11.67
CA ALA A 85 2.48 12.01 -12.84
C ALA A 85 1.58 13.16 -13.31
#